data_AF-A0A348URB8-F1
#
_entry.id   AF-A0A348URB8-F1
#
_cell.length_a   1.000
_cell.length_b   1.000
_cell.length_c   1.000
_cell.angle_alpha   90.00
_cell.angle_beta   90.00
_cell.angle_gamma   90.00
#
_symmetry.space_group_name_H-M   'P 1'
#
loop_
_entity.id
_entity.type
_entity.pdbx_description
1 polymer ?
#
loop_
_entity_poly.entity_id
_entity_poly.type
_entity_poly.pdbx_seq_one_letter_code
_entity_poly.pdbx_strand_id
1 'polypeptide(L)' 'MTTERILTVQECAEWKIEVAIEELTRLKDCPDLMHTQDGLDALHYVKNIADDLIQWIEEKRRNPARLHVL' A
#
# COMPACT_ATOMS: atom_id res chain seq x y z
N MET A 1 -5.36 -19.29 20.83
CA MET A 1 -6.30 -18.64 19.88
C MET A 1 -5.66 -17.33 19.50
N THR A 2 -5.13 -17.22 18.29
CA THR A 2 -4.58 -15.96 17.77
C THR A 2 -5.75 -15.06 17.43
N THR A 3 -5.96 -14.03 18.23
CA THR A 3 -6.98 -13.01 17.99
C THR A 3 -6.64 -12.29 16.69
N GLU A 4 -7.41 -12.53 15.63
CA GLU A 4 -7.32 -11.74 14.41
C GLU A 4 -7.68 -10.30 14.75
N ARG A 5 -6.72 -9.39 14.58
CA ARG A 5 -6.89 -7.98 14.88
C ARG A 5 -7.55 -7.34 13.66
N ILE A 6 -8.81 -6.91 13.81
CA ILE A 6 -9.51 -6.16 12.78
C ILE A 6 -8.84 -4.78 12.70
N LEU A 7 -8.14 -4.52 11.60
CA LEU A 7 -7.56 -3.21 11.32
C LEU A 7 -8.65 -2.29 10.79
N THR A 8 -8.68 -1.07 11.30
CA THR A 8 -9.49 -0.01 10.70
C THR A 8 -8.98 0.29 9.29
N VAL A 9 -9.84 0.85 8.44
CA VAL A 9 -9.47 1.23 7.07
C VAL A 9 -8.27 2.19 7.03
N GLN A 10 -8.13 3.05 8.05
CA GLN A 10 -6.99 3.95 8.18
C GLN A 10 -5.70 3.19 8.55
N GLU A 11 -5.75 2.27 9.52
CA GLU A 11 -4.59 1.42 9.85
C GLU A 11 -4.15 0.57 8.64
N CYS A 12 -5.08 0.10 7.82
CA CYS A 12 -4.76 -0.59 6.57
C CYS A 12 -4.05 0.32 5.56
N ALA A 13 -4.47 1.59 5.45
CA ALA A 13 -3.84 2.55 4.54
C ALA A 13 -2.44 2.93 5.02
N GLU A 14 -2.26 3.16 6.33
CA GLU A 14 -0.96 3.43 6.96
C GLU A 14 0.00 2.27 6.74
N TRP A 15 -0.45 1.03 7.00
CA TRP A 15 0.36 -0.16 6.75
C TRP A 15 0.78 -0.31 5.28
N LYS A 16 -0.15 -0.08 4.33
CA LYS A 16 0.16 -0.11 2.89
C LYS A 16 1.25 0.91 2.53
N ILE A 17 1.19 2.12 3.10
CA ILE A 17 2.20 3.15 2.87
C ILE A 17 3.55 2.73 3.44
N GLU A 18 3.59 2.17 4.65
CA GLU A 18 4.82 1.67 5.28
C GLU A 18 5.49 0.59 4.42
N VAL A 19 4.72 -0.38 3.93
CA VAL A 19 5.20 -1.44 3.04
C VAL A 19 5.76 -0.86 1.73
N ALA A 20 5.09 0.12 1.13
CA ALA A 20 5.59 0.78 -0.08
C ALA A 20 6.91 1.53 0.17
N ILE A 21 7.07 2.18 1.33
CA ILE A 21 8.31 2.85 1.73
C ILE A 21 9.44 1.84 1.93
N GLU A 22 9.15 0.69 2.54
CA GLU A 22 10.13 -0.38 2.75
C GLU A 22 10.66 -0.92 1.43
N GLU A 23 9.78 -1.22 0.47
CA GLU A 23 10.19 -1.70 -0.85
C GLU A 23 11.00 -0.66 -1.63
N LEU A 24 10.58 0.61 -1.60
CA LEU A 24 11.36 1.69 -2.22
C LEU A 24 12.73 1.87 -1.55
N THR A 25 12.81 1.72 -0.24
CA THR A 25 14.07 1.79 0.52
C THR A 25 14.98 0.64 0.13
N ARG A 26 14.45 -0.58 0.02
CA ARG A 26 15.18 -1.77 -0.45
C ARG A 26 15.76 -1.57 -1.85
N LEU A 27 14.98 -1.00 -2.78
CA LEU A 27 15.47 -0.67 -4.13
C LEU A 27 16.53 0.43 -4.13
N LYS A 28 16.36 1.45 -3.29
CA LYS A 28 17.34 2.54 -3.13
C LYS A 28 18.68 2.04 -2.60
N ASP A 29 18.64 1.14 -1.62
CA ASP A 29 19.83 0.64 -0.92
C ASP A 29 20.53 -0.50 -1.68
N CYS A 30 19.86 -1.09 -2.67
CA CYS A 30 20.42 -2.15 -3.54
C CYS A 30 20.34 -1.74 -5.03
N PRO A 31 21.33 -1.00 -5.56
CA PRO A 31 21.34 -0.53 -6.94
C PRO A 31 21.24 -1.65 -7.98
N ASP A 32 21.80 -2.82 -7.67
CA ASP A 32 21.73 -4.00 -8.54
C ASP A 32 20.30 -4.45 -8.80
N LEU A 33 19.37 -4.22 -7.85
CA LEU A 33 17.97 -4.58 -8.03
C LEU A 33 17.28 -3.72 -9.09
N MET A 34 17.68 -2.45 -9.29
CA MET A 34 17.02 -1.55 -10.25
C MET A 34 17.09 -2.04 -11.71
N HIS A 35 18.01 -2.95 -12.02
CA HIS A 35 18.19 -3.51 -13.36
C HIS A 35 17.73 -4.97 -13.48
N THR A 36 17.05 -5.47 -12.44
CA THR A 36 16.56 -6.86 -12.39
C THR A 36 15.04 -6.90 -12.48
N GLN A 37 14.50 -8.07 -12.84
CA GLN A 37 13.06 -8.32 -12.78
C GLN A 37 12.50 -8.09 -11.38
N ASP A 38 13.23 -8.50 -10.33
CA ASP A 38 12.84 -8.30 -8.94
C ASP A 38 12.67 -6.83 -8.58
N GLY A 39 13.46 -5.93 -9.18
CA GLY A 39 13.30 -4.49 -8.99
C GLY A 39 12.08 -3.92 -9.71
N LEU A 40 11.83 -4.38 -10.94
CA LEU A 40 10.60 -4.07 -11.69
C LEU A 40 9.36 -4.55 -10.95
N ASP A 41 9.40 -5.75 -10.37
CA ASP A 41 8.28 -6.33 -9.62
C ASP A 41 8.00 -5.53 -8.33
N ALA A 42 9.04 -5.11 -7.61
CA ALA A 42 8.90 -4.24 -6.45
C ALA A 42 8.28 -2.88 -6.82
N LEU A 43 8.69 -2.27 -7.94
CA LEU A 43 8.08 -1.03 -8.42
C LEU A 43 6.61 -1.22 -8.83
N HIS A 44 6.28 -2.33 -9.50
CA HIS A 44 4.88 -2.66 -9.81
C HIS A 44 4.05 -2.88 -8.56
N TYR A 45 4.62 -3.51 -7.53
CA TYR A 45 3.94 -3.71 -6.26
C TYR A 45 3.65 -2.37 -5.56
N VAL A 46 4.64 -1.47 -5.51
CA VAL A 46 4.46 -0.09 -4.99
C VAL A 46 3.41 0.68 -5.79
N LYS A 47 3.40 0.53 -7.13
CA LYS A 47 2.38 1.14 -7.99
C LYS A 47 0.97 0.64 -7.64
N ASN A 48 0.80 -0.67 -7.44
CA ASN A 48 -0.50 -1.25 -7.08
C ASN A 48 -1.00 -0.74 -5.73
N ILE A 49 -0.09 -0.58 -4.76
CA ILE A 49 -0.43 0.04 -3.46
C ILE A 49 -0.92 1.49 -3.67
N ALA A 50 -0.25 2.27 -4.52
CA ALA A 50 -0.67 3.63 -4.82
C ALA A 50 -2.04 3.67 -5.52
N ASP A 51 -2.27 2.80 -6.50
CA ASP A 51 -3.55 2.69 -7.21
C ASP A 51 -4.71 2.34 -6.23
N ASP A 52 -4.48 1.40 -5.30
CA ASP A 52 -5.45 1.05 -4.25
C ASP A 52 -5.80 2.25 -3.36
N LEU A 53 -4.80 3.02 -2.94
CA LEU A 53 -4.99 4.21 -2.09
C LEU A 53 -5.72 5.32 -2.84
N ILE A 54 -5.41 5.53 -4.13
CA ILE A 54 -6.09 6.50 -4.98
C ILE A 54 -7.56 6.12 -5.13
N GLN A 55 -7.85 4.85 -5.47
CA GLN A 55 -9.22 4.36 -5.60
C GLN A 55 -10.00 4.58 -4.29
N TRP A 56 -9.40 4.28 -3.15
CA TRP A 56 -10.02 4.52 -1.85
C TRP A 56 -10.33 6.02 -1.61
N ILE A 57 -9.40 6.93 -1.93
CA ILE A 57 -9.63 8.38 -1.82
C ILE A 57 -10.74 8.84 -2.77
N GLU A 58 -10.81 8.29 -3.99
CA GLU A 58 -11.88 8.60 -4.92
C GLU A 58 -13.25 8.12 -4.43
N GLU A 59 -13.32 6.91 -3.89
CA GLU A 59 -14.54 6.35 -3.29
C GLU A 59 -15.01 7.20 -2.11
N LYS A 60 -14.07 7.63 -1.24
CA LYS A 60 -14.31 8.59 -0.15
C LYS A 60 -14.89 9.90 -0.67
N ARG A 61 -14.31 10.46 -1.73
CA ARG A 61 -14.76 11.72 -2.34
C ARG A 61 -16.16 11.58 -2.95
N ARG A 62 -16.47 10.44 -3.58
CA ARG A 62 -17.77 10.18 -4.19
C ARG A 62 -18.87 9.86 -3.16
N ASN A 63 -18.52 9.29 -2.00
CA ASN A 63 -19.50 8.95 -0.97
C ASN A 63 -18.93 9.09 0.47
N PRO A 64 -18.96 10.32 1.04
CA PRO A 64 -18.41 10.59 2.37
C PRO A 64 -19.09 9.81 3.51
N ALA A 65 -20.36 9.41 3.34
CA ALA A 65 -21.17 8.78 4.38
C ALA A 65 -20.96 7.24 4.50
N ARG A 66 -20.33 6.59 3.51
CA ARG A 66 -20.04 5.14 3.52
C ARG A 66 -18.86 4.74 4.43
N LEU A 67 -18.25 5.72 5.08
CA LEU A 67 -17.25 5.68 6.17
C LEU A 67 -17.38 4.58 7.24
N HIS A 68 -18.58 4.52 7.81
CA HIS A 68 -18.76 4.00 9.18
C HIS A 68 -19.07 2.51 9.24
N VAL A 69 -19.07 1.82 8.11
CA VAL A 69 -19.41 0.40 8.05
C VAL A 69 -18.42 -0.32 7.15
N LEU A 70 -17.31 -0.76 7.75
CA LEU A 70 -16.58 -1.99 7.45
C LEU A 70 -16.02 -2.53 8.77
#